data_AF-J9E3G1-F1
#
_entry.id   AF-J9E3G1-F1
#
_cell.length_a   1.000
_cell.length_b   1.000
_cell.length_c   1.000
_cell.angle_alpha   90.00
_cell.angle_beta   90.00
_cell.angle_gamma   90.00
#
_symmetry.space_group_name_H-M   'P 1'
#
loop_
_entity.id
_entity.type
_entity.pdbx_description
1 polymer ?
#
loop_
_entity_poly.entity_id
_entity_poly.type
_entity_poly.pdbx_seq_one_letter_code
_entity_poly.pdbx_strand_id
1 'polypeptide(L)'
;MADLVPGTSSDDTFSQDDTDPELIFLDFSRSLDRLATCGDYGFIVYKTRDDETPHIIYEMCRRPMQKRYLTFVNDVVLVECFSPIHKFAVVLGKHPHALHFYDASMSVSTGTSHFLNES
;
A
#
# COMPACT_ATOMS: atom_id res chain seq x y z
N MET A 1 -42.53 26.33 -27.03
CA MET A 1 -42.42 24.85 -27.03
C MET A 1 -40.98 24.55 -26.66
N ALA A 2 -40.77 23.98 -25.48
CA ALA A 2 -39.47 23.55 -25.01
C ALA A 2 -39.46 22.03 -25.10
N ASP A 3 -38.59 21.49 -25.95
CA ASP A 3 -38.38 20.06 -26.05
C ASP A 3 -37.63 19.59 -24.79
N LEU A 4 -38.28 18.69 -24.06
CA LEU A 4 -37.72 17.96 -22.92
C LEU A 4 -36.65 16.98 -23.45
N VAL A 5 -35.39 17.24 -23.15
CA VAL A 5 -34.31 16.26 -23.33
C VAL A 5 -34.34 15.28 -22.16
N PRO A 6 -34.44 13.96 -22.41
CA PRO A 6 -34.49 12.97 -21.35
C PRO A 6 -33.09 12.64 -20.82
N GLY A 7 -32.98 12.53 -19.50
CA GLY A 7 -31.91 11.75 -18.87
C GLY A 7 -30.70 12.55 -18.41
N THR A 8 -30.78 13.06 -17.17
CA THR A 8 -29.67 13.00 -16.21
C THR A 8 -30.25 12.80 -14.82
N SER A 9 -30.88 11.64 -14.60
CA SER A 9 -30.96 11.11 -13.24
C SER A 9 -29.54 10.62 -12.90
N SER A 10 -28.70 11.53 -12.41
CA SER A 10 -27.47 11.15 -11.72
C SER A 10 -27.87 10.60 -10.35
N ASP A 11 -28.41 9.38 -10.36
CA ASP A 11 -28.19 8.45 -9.26
C ASP A 11 -26.68 8.15 -9.27
N ASP A 12 -25.89 9.07 -8.73
CA ASP A 12 -24.51 8.78 -8.30
C ASP A 12 -24.59 7.92 -7.04
N THR A 13 -25.21 6.74 -7.18
CA THR A 13 -24.88 5.61 -6.35
C THR A 13 -23.50 5.19 -6.85
N PHE A 14 -22.45 5.78 -6.26
CA PHE A 14 -21.14 5.17 -6.27
C PHE A 14 -21.36 3.75 -5.75
N SER A 15 -21.40 2.77 -6.66
CA SER A 15 -21.18 1.39 -6.29
C SER A 15 -19.76 1.39 -5.73
N GLN A 16 -19.63 1.37 -4.41
CA GLN A 16 -18.44 0.82 -3.78
C GLN A 16 -18.37 -0.61 -4.30
N ASP A 17 -17.65 -0.80 -5.40
CA ASP A 17 -17.14 -2.12 -5.71
C ASP A 17 -16.28 -2.47 -4.49
N ASP A 18 -16.69 -3.48 -3.72
CA ASP A 18 -15.96 -4.07 -2.58
C ASP A 18 -14.56 -4.64 -2.98
N THR A 19 -14.05 -4.22 -4.13
CA THR A 19 -12.83 -4.68 -4.78
C THR A 19 -11.82 -3.54 -4.97
N ASP A 20 -12.20 -2.29 -4.74
CA ASP A 20 -11.24 -1.18 -4.76
C ASP A 20 -10.33 -1.26 -3.53
N PRO A 21 -9.00 -1.33 -3.71
CA PRO A 21 -8.07 -1.42 -2.59
C PRO A 21 -8.17 -0.15 -1.73
N GLU A 22 -8.53 -0.31 -0.45
CA GLU A 22 -8.62 0.81 0.48
C GLU A 22 -7.21 1.31 0.83
N LEU A 23 -6.97 2.61 0.66
CA LEU A 23 -5.75 3.25 1.17
C LEU A 23 -5.84 3.33 2.69
N ILE A 24 -5.05 2.53 3.39
CA ILE A 24 -5.05 2.45 4.85
C ILE A 24 -4.11 3.48 5.45
N PHE A 25 -2.95 3.71 4.83
CA PHE A 25 -1.91 4.54 5.43
C PHE A 25 -0.98 5.18 4.40
N LEU A 26 -0.51 6.38 4.76
CA LEU A 26 0.39 7.21 3.96
C LEU A 26 1.50 7.74 4.87
N ASP A 27 2.75 7.58 4.46
CA ASP A 27 3.92 7.98 5.25
C ASP A 27 5.04 8.56 4.41
N PHE A 28 5.72 9.56 4.96
CA PHE A 28 6.90 10.15 4.35
C PHE A 28 8.16 9.61 5.03
N SER A 29 9.18 9.32 4.23
CA SER A 29 10.49 9.00 4.81
C SER A 29 10.99 10.16 5.68
N ARG A 30 11.82 9.86 6.67
CA ARG A 30 12.46 10.88 7.52
C ARG A 30 13.23 11.94 6.72
N SER A 31 13.75 11.57 5.56
CA SER A 31 14.47 12.45 4.63
C SER A 31 13.57 13.18 3.64
N LEU A 32 12.25 12.94 3.67
CA LEU A 32 11.23 13.51 2.77
C LEU A 32 11.49 13.26 1.27
N ASP A 33 12.34 12.29 0.96
CA ASP A 33 12.73 11.88 -0.40
C ASP A 33 11.93 10.66 -0.89
N ARG A 34 11.06 10.12 -0.04
CA ARG A 34 10.15 9.02 -0.37
C ARG A 34 8.78 9.21 0.28
N LEU A 35 7.76 8.76 -0.42
CA LEU A 35 6.38 8.63 0.04
C LEU A 35 5.98 7.17 -0.07
N ALA A 36 5.50 6.56 1.00
CA ALA A 36 4.91 5.23 0.97
C ALA A 36 3.40 5.35 1.10
N THR A 37 2.67 4.69 0.21
CA THR A 37 1.24 4.45 0.34
C THR A 37 1.02 2.97 0.58
N CYS A 38 0.10 2.63 1.45
CA CYS A 38 -0.20 1.24 1.71
C CYS A 38 -1.66 1.05 2.04
N GLY A 39 -2.14 -0.16 1.78
CA GLY A 39 -3.54 -0.46 1.82
C GLY A 39 -3.78 -1.94 1.85
N ASP A 40 -5.04 -2.29 1.57
CA ASP A 40 -5.39 -3.67 1.33
C ASP A 40 -4.54 -4.20 0.17
N TYR A 41 -3.98 -5.39 0.37
CA TYR A 41 -3.23 -6.13 -0.65
C TYR A 41 -1.84 -5.59 -1.03
N GLY A 42 -1.32 -4.54 -0.41
CA GLY A 42 0.02 -4.08 -0.79
C GLY A 42 0.48 -2.72 -0.30
N PHE A 43 1.62 -2.32 -0.85
CA PHE A 43 2.17 -0.97 -0.69
C PHE A 43 2.94 -0.53 -1.93
N ILE A 44 2.99 0.78 -2.13
CA ILE A 44 3.71 1.45 -3.19
C ILE A 44 4.63 2.46 -2.55
N VAL A 45 5.88 2.51 -2.99
CA VAL A 45 6.84 3.54 -2.59
C VAL A 45 7.15 4.40 -3.79
N TYR A 46 7.00 5.70 -3.60
CA TYR A 46 7.34 6.74 -4.55
C TYR A 46 8.62 7.44 -4.10
N LYS A 47 9.44 7.83 -5.05
CA LYS A 47 10.50 8.81 -4.81
C LYS A 47 9.92 10.21 -4.98
N THR A 48 10.11 11.04 -3.97
CA THR A 48 9.73 12.44 -3.95
C THR A 48 10.96 13.31 -4.15
N ARG A 49 10.82 14.36 -4.94
CA ARG A 49 11.83 15.40 -5.17
C ARG A 49 11.11 16.72 -5.29
N ASP A 50 11.78 17.79 -4.87
CA ASP A 50 11.27 19.14 -5.08
C ASP A 50 11.06 19.35 -6.58
N ASP A 51 9.87 19.85 -6.95
CA ASP A 51 9.47 20.20 -8.32
C ASP A 51 9.28 19.05 -9.34
N GLU A 52 9.31 17.78 -8.91
CA GLU A 52 9.02 16.62 -9.79
C GLU A 52 7.76 15.87 -9.35
N THR A 53 6.97 15.37 -10.31
CA THR A 53 5.89 14.42 -10.02
C THR A 53 6.48 13.18 -9.36
N PRO A 54 5.94 12.73 -8.19
CA PRO A 54 6.40 11.51 -7.56
C PRO A 54 6.32 10.32 -8.51
N HIS A 55 7.39 9.52 -8.58
CA HIS A 55 7.45 8.33 -9.43
C HIS A 55 7.66 7.08 -8.60
N ILE A 56 7.03 5.98 -9.03
CA ILE A 56 7.08 4.69 -8.34
C ILE A 56 8.50 4.12 -8.41
N ILE A 57 9.05 3.77 -7.26
CA ILE A 57 10.33 3.04 -7.15
C ILE A 57 10.14 1.59 -6.75
N TYR A 58 9.03 1.28 -6.07
CA TYR A 58 8.69 -0.07 -5.69
C TYR A 58 7.19 -0.22 -5.56
N GLU A 59 6.68 -1.35 -6.02
CA GLU A 59 5.30 -1.75 -5.88
C GLU A 59 5.27 -3.21 -5.44
N MET A 60 4.66 -3.46 -4.29
CA MET A 60 4.29 -4.80 -3.87
C MET A 60 2.77 -4.89 -3.91
N CYS A 61 2.25 -5.50 -4.97
CA CYS A 61 0.85 -5.87 -5.09
C CYS A 61 0.70 -7.38 -4.88
N ARG A 62 0.10 -7.79 -3.77
CA ARG A 62 -0.32 -9.17 -3.58
C ARG A 62 -1.64 -9.32 -4.31
N ARG A 63 -1.66 -10.11 -5.40
CA ARG A 63 -2.92 -10.40 -6.10
C ARG A 63 -3.94 -10.94 -5.08
N PRO A 64 -5.22 -10.54 -5.14
CA PRO A 64 -6.26 -11.13 -4.31
C PRO A 64 -6.35 -12.62 -4.65
N MET A 65 -5.65 -13.47 -3.90
CA MET A 65 -5.81 -14.91 -4.04
C MET A 65 -7.20 -15.23 -3.48
N GLN A 66 -8.05 -15.79 -4.35
CA GLN A 66 -9.39 -16.28 -4.05
C GLN A 66 -9.53 -16.75 -2.60
N LYS A 67 -10.58 -16.25 -1.92
CA LYS A 67 -11.08 -16.46 -0.54
C LYS A 67 -11.10 -17.90 0.03
N ARG A 68 -10.42 -18.89 -0.54
CA ARG A 68 -10.37 -20.26 -0.04
C ARG A 68 -9.01 -20.58 0.55
N TYR A 69 -8.97 -20.45 1.88
CA TYR A 69 -8.04 -21.12 2.77
C TYR A 69 -6.55 -20.86 2.50
N LEU A 70 -6.09 -19.65 2.85
CA LEU A 70 -4.85 -19.44 3.59
C LEU A 70 -4.83 -18.00 4.11
N THR A 71 -4.78 -17.91 5.43
CA THR A 71 -4.84 -16.75 6.30
C THR A 71 -3.72 -15.74 6.02
N PHE A 72 -3.88 -14.86 5.04
CA PHE A 72 -3.03 -13.65 4.92
C PHE A 72 -3.84 -12.49 4.34
N VAL A 73 -4.79 -11.99 5.14
CA VAL A 73 -5.16 -10.57 5.08
C VAL A 73 -3.97 -9.82 5.67
N ASN A 74 -2.96 -9.58 4.84
CA ASN A 74 -1.75 -8.88 5.25
C ASN A 74 -1.89 -7.42 4.86
N ASP A 75 -2.81 -6.74 5.54
CA ASP A 75 -2.87 -5.30 5.57
C ASP A 75 -1.48 -4.81 5.90
N VAL A 76 -0.93 -3.96 5.04
CA VAL A 76 0.34 -3.33 5.35
C VAL A 76 0.04 -2.27 6.39
N VAL A 77 0.59 -2.45 7.59
CA VAL A 77 0.31 -1.56 8.73
C VAL A 77 1.31 -0.41 8.77
N LEU A 78 2.54 -0.66 8.30
CA LEU A 78 3.61 0.34 8.30
C LEU A 78 4.66 0.01 7.24
N VAL A 79 5.21 1.06 6.62
CA VAL A 79 6.34 1.00 5.70
C VAL A 79 7.36 2.05 6.10
N GLU A 80 8.48 1.64 6.70
CA GLU A 80 9.61 2.55 6.98
C GLU A 80 10.60 2.47 5.81
N CYS A 81 10.93 3.64 5.24
CA CYS A 81 11.94 3.73 4.22
C CYS A 81 13.29 4.21 4.80
N PHE A 82 14.36 3.45 4.58
CA PHE A 82 15.69 3.77 5.10
C PHE A 82 16.77 3.79 4.01
N SER A 83 17.96 4.28 4.34
CA SER A 83 19.06 4.34 3.38
C SER A 83 19.71 2.95 3.20
N PRO A 84 20.08 2.56 1.97
CA PRO A 84 19.90 3.27 0.69
C PRO A 84 18.46 3.22 0.15
N ILE A 85 18.12 4.13 -0.79
CA ILE A 85 16.75 4.43 -1.28
C ILE A 85 15.88 3.21 -1.68
N HIS A 86 16.50 2.08 -2.02
CA HIS A 86 15.85 0.85 -2.43
C HIS A 86 15.53 -0.11 -1.27
N LYS A 87 15.72 0.29 -0.01
CA LYS A 87 15.47 -0.57 1.15
C LYS A 87 14.31 -0.09 2.01
N PHE A 88 13.49 -1.07 2.41
CA PHE A 88 12.25 -0.83 3.15
C PHE A 88 12.05 -1.87 4.24
N ALA A 89 11.41 -1.46 5.33
CA ALA A 89 10.96 -2.34 6.39
C ALA A 89 9.44 -2.25 6.47
N VAL A 90 8.78 -3.40 6.49
CA VAL A 90 7.33 -3.50 6.34
C VAL A 90 6.76 -4.33 7.47
N VAL A 91 5.70 -3.83 8.09
CA VAL A 91 4.92 -4.54 9.11
C VAL A 91 3.60 -4.99 8.48
N LEU A 92 3.27 -6.27 8.64
CA LEU A 92 2.12 -6.90 7.98
C LEU A 92 1.10 -7.43 8.99
N GLY A 93 -0.17 -7.30 8.64
CA GLY A 93 -1.32 -7.91 9.31
C GLY A 93 -1.82 -7.11 10.51
N LYS A 94 -3.12 -7.27 10.82
CA LYS A 94 -3.81 -6.62 11.94
C LYS A 94 -3.15 -6.84 13.32
N HIS A 95 -2.51 -7.99 13.52
CA HIS A 95 -1.73 -8.32 14.70
C HIS A 95 -0.28 -8.54 14.29
N PRO A 96 0.53 -7.47 14.26
CA PRO A 96 1.89 -7.57 13.72
C PRO A 96 2.80 -8.36 14.66
N HIS A 97 3.46 -9.38 14.13
CA HIS A 97 4.37 -10.26 14.88
C HIS A 97 5.83 -10.18 14.39
N ALA A 98 6.05 -9.56 13.23
CA ALA A 98 7.37 -9.44 12.63
C ALA A 98 7.49 -8.18 11.77
N LEU A 99 8.73 -7.75 11.61
CA LEU A 99 9.19 -6.73 10.68
C LEU A 99 9.89 -7.43 9.50
N HIS A 100 9.39 -7.23 8.29
CA HIS A 100 9.96 -7.78 7.06
C HIS A 100 10.85 -6.75 6.37
N PHE A 101 12.03 -7.16 5.92
CA PHE A 101 12.95 -6.28 5.18
C PHE A 101 12.89 -6.60 3.69
N TYR A 102 12.78 -5.56 2.87
CA TYR A 102 12.70 -5.67 1.42
C TYR A 102 13.80 -4.86 0.75
N ASP A 103 14.26 -5.38 -0.39
CA ASP A 103 15.17 -4.68 -1.29
C ASP A 103 14.53 -4.60 -2.69
N ALA A 104 14.17 -3.38 -3.11
CA ALA A 104 13.57 -3.12 -4.43
C ALA A 104 14.50 -3.46 -5.58
N SER A 105 15.82 -3.38 -5.39
CA SER A 105 16.76 -3.69 -6.48
C SER A 105 16.74 -5.18 -6.84
N MET A 106 16.31 -6.03 -5.90
CA MET A 106 16.23 -7.47 -6.05
C MET A 106 14.79 -8.00 -6.10
N SER A 107 13.79 -7.14 -5.89
CA SER A 107 12.37 -7.49 -5.81
C SER A 107 12.08 -8.66 -4.84
N VAL A 108 12.80 -8.72 -3.71
CA VAL A 108 12.72 -9.86 -2.77
C VAL A 108 12.74 -9.39 -1.31
N SER A 109 12.15 -10.21 -0.43
CA SER A 109 12.35 -10.11 1.01
C SER A 109 13.77 -10.53 1.36
N THR A 110 14.52 -9.67 2.03
CA THR A 110 15.92 -9.90 2.42
C THR A 110 16.08 -10.34 3.87
N GLY A 111 15.05 -10.19 4.70
CA GLY A 111 15.11 -10.62 6.10
C GLY A 111 13.78 -10.50 6.83
N THR A 112 13.74 -11.04 8.05
CA THR A 112 12.59 -10.94 8.95
C THR A 112 13.11 -10.86 10.39
N SER A 113 12.56 -9.95 11.18
CA SER A 113 12.83 -9.81 12.62
C SER A 113 11.51 -9.94 13.38
N HIS A 114 11.47 -10.77 14.42
CA HIS A 114 10.25 -10.97 15.21
C HIS A 114 10.18 -9.97 16.35
N PHE A 115 8.99 -9.43 16.63
CA PHE A 115 8.77 -8.68 17.86
C PHE A 115 8.84 -9.65 19.03
N LEU A 116 9.62 -9.31 20.06
CA LEU A 116 9.67 -10.10 21.28
C LEU A 116 8.33 -9.96 21.99
N ASN A 117 7.65 -11.08 22.27
CA ASN A 117 6.58 -11.08 23.25
C ASN A 117 7.24 -10.93 24.62
N GLU A 118 7.15 -9.75 25.22
CA GLU A 118 7.28 -9.66 26.68
C GLU A 118 6.01 -10.29 27.27
N SER A 119 6.18 -11.47 27.87
CA SER A 119 5.14 -12.24 28.56
C SER A 119 4.87 -11.70 29.96
#